data_AF-A0A957Z818-F1
#
_entry.id   AF-A0A957Z818-F1
#
_cell.length_a   1.000
_cell.length_b   1.000
_cell.length_c   1.000
_cell.angle_alpha   90.00
_cell.angle_beta   90.00
_cell.angle_gamma   90.00
#
_symmetry.space_group_name_H-M   'P 1'
#
loop_
_entity.id
_entity.type
_entity.pdbx_description
1 polymer ?
#
loop_
_entity_poly.entity_id
_entity_poly.type
_entity_poly.pdbx_seq_one_letter_code
_entity_poly.pdbx_strand_id
1 'polypeptide(L)'
;QRELFASHADNVLAMRITCSRAGALGLRVMLDGDEQPYAVEAIDDATLGMEVLAREHYHSDGACGVIGHARLAVLAEGGAVRALGAGIVAERCDAVTLLLAFESTFDGADPVAACRARIDAAVAQGYDALKARHIADHQALFRRVGLDLGPSPHADEPLDRR
;
A
#
# COMPACT_ATOMS: atom_id res chain seq x y z
N GLN A 1 13.75 -9.22 -3.05
CA GLN A 1 13.85 -7.76 -2.87
C GLN A 1 12.51 -7.20 -2.40
N ARG A 2 12.46 -5.95 -1.96
CA ARG A 2 11.22 -5.24 -1.64
C ARG A 2 11.23 -3.91 -2.39
N GLU A 3 10.15 -3.60 -3.09
CA GLU A 3 9.95 -2.33 -3.78
C GLU A 3 8.57 -1.79 -3.40
N LEU A 4 8.50 -0.49 -3.07
CA LEU A 4 7.30 0.16 -2.55
C LEU A 4 7.16 1.54 -3.21
N PHE A 5 5.95 1.89 -3.62
CA PHE A 5 5.61 3.24 -4.07
C PHE A 5 4.13 3.56 -3.80
N ALA A 6 3.82 4.85 -3.71
CA ALA A 6 2.44 5.35 -3.68
C ALA A 6 2.15 6.02 -5.03
N SER A 7 1.29 5.38 -5.85
CA SER A 7 0.93 5.88 -7.17
C SER A 7 -0.18 6.91 -7.05
N HIS A 8 0.12 8.17 -7.35
CA HIS A 8 -0.90 9.19 -7.55
C HIS A 8 -1.73 8.89 -8.81
N ALA A 9 -1.09 8.47 -9.90
CA ALA A 9 -1.75 8.15 -11.18
C ALA A 9 -2.83 7.05 -11.07
N ASP A 10 -2.75 6.18 -10.07
CA ASP A 10 -3.70 5.07 -9.86
C ASP A 10 -4.37 5.11 -8.47
N ASN A 11 -4.02 6.10 -7.65
CA ASN A 11 -4.48 6.30 -6.27
C ASN A 11 -4.40 5.04 -5.38
N VAL A 12 -3.26 4.35 -5.43
CA VAL A 12 -2.97 3.13 -4.64
C VAL A 12 -1.53 3.12 -4.15
N LEU A 13 -1.29 2.52 -2.98
CA LEU A 13 0.02 2.10 -2.54
C LEU A 13 0.29 0.68 -3.07
N ALA A 14 1.45 0.47 -3.67
CA ALA A 14 1.86 -0.80 -4.23
C ALA A 14 3.20 -1.25 -3.66
N MET A 15 3.26 -2.47 -3.17
CA MET A 15 4.49 -3.10 -2.68
C MET A 15 4.70 -4.43 -3.41
N ARG A 16 5.90 -4.70 -3.92
CA ARG A 16 6.27 -6.02 -4.43
C ARG A 16 7.43 -6.59 -3.65
N ILE A 17 7.27 -7.84 -3.25
CA ILE A 17 8.25 -8.62 -2.49
C ILE A 17 8.61 -9.84 -3.34
N THR A 18 9.90 -10.05 -3.58
CA THR A 18 10.42 -11.17 -4.37
C THR A 18 11.45 -11.98 -3.59
N CYS A 19 11.58 -13.26 -3.88
CA CYS A 19 12.66 -14.12 -3.36
C CYS A 19 13.59 -14.60 -4.50
N SER A 20 14.81 -14.97 -4.17
CA SER A 20 15.82 -15.42 -5.15
C SER A 20 15.74 -16.93 -5.46
N ARG A 21 14.90 -17.68 -4.75
CA ARG A 21 14.72 -19.12 -4.90
C ARG A 21 13.23 -19.42 -4.98
N ALA A 22 12.82 -20.16 -6.00
CA ALA A 22 11.42 -20.47 -6.21
C ALA A 22 10.75 -21.09 -4.96
N GLY A 23 9.53 -20.64 -4.67
CA GLY A 23 8.72 -21.09 -3.54
C GLY A 23 9.29 -20.76 -2.16
N ALA A 24 10.29 -19.88 -2.04
CA ALA A 24 10.93 -19.57 -0.77
C ALA A 24 10.28 -18.39 -0.02
N LEU A 25 9.32 -17.68 -0.61
CA LEU A 25 8.65 -16.56 0.04
C LEU A 25 7.43 -17.04 0.83
N GLY A 26 7.40 -16.72 2.11
CA GLY A 26 6.21 -16.85 2.96
C GLY A 26 6.10 -15.63 3.86
N LEU A 27 4.88 -15.11 4.01
CA LEU A 27 4.63 -13.92 4.82
C LEU A 27 3.18 -13.88 5.32
N ARG A 28 2.96 -13.11 6.38
CA ARG A 28 1.64 -12.75 6.90
C ARG A 28 1.47 -11.24 6.79
N VAL A 29 0.33 -10.81 6.28
CA VAL A 29 -0.06 -9.39 6.17
C VAL A 29 -1.26 -9.13 7.06
N MET A 30 -1.23 -8.00 7.76
CA MET A 30 -2.28 -7.52 8.65
C MET A 30 -2.39 -6.00 8.49
N LEU A 31 -3.55 -5.46 8.84
CA LEU A 31 -3.77 -4.02 8.98
C LEU A 31 -3.98 -3.71 10.46
N ASP A 32 -3.50 -2.55 10.89
CA ASP A 32 -3.61 -2.07 12.26
C ASP A 32 -3.86 -0.56 12.21
N GLY A 33 -4.90 -0.11 12.90
CA GLY A 33 -5.29 1.30 12.99
C GLY A 33 -4.63 2.04 14.17
N ASP A 34 -3.64 1.43 14.81
CA ASP A 34 -2.92 1.95 15.97
C ASP A 34 -3.87 2.32 17.12
N GLU A 35 -3.80 3.55 17.64
CA GLU A 35 -4.64 4.03 18.74
C GLU A 35 -6.09 4.32 18.31
N GLN A 36 -6.39 4.31 17.00
CA GLN A 36 -7.72 4.61 16.49
C GLN A 36 -8.66 3.42 16.63
N PRO A 37 -9.96 3.60 16.90
CA PRO A 37 -10.92 2.52 16.80
C PRO A 37 -10.96 1.98 15.36
N TYR A 38 -10.73 0.68 15.20
CA TYR A 38 -10.75 0.02 13.90
C TYR A 38 -11.34 -1.38 13.96
N ALA A 39 -11.80 -1.87 12.82
CA ALA A 39 -12.21 -3.26 12.62
C ALA A 39 -11.63 -3.78 11.30
N VAL A 40 -11.02 -4.96 11.32
CA VAL A 40 -10.45 -5.61 10.14
C VAL A 40 -11.20 -6.91 9.88
N GLU A 41 -11.58 -7.13 8.63
CA GLU A 41 -12.17 -8.38 8.16
C GLU A 41 -11.51 -8.89 6.90
N ALA A 42 -11.52 -10.21 6.71
CA ALA A 42 -11.21 -10.82 5.43
C ALA A 42 -12.45 -10.76 4.55
N ILE A 43 -12.37 -10.02 3.45
CA ILE A 43 -13.44 -9.94 2.44
C ILE A 43 -13.49 -11.24 1.64
N ASP A 44 -12.30 -11.79 1.33
CA ASP A 44 -12.08 -13.09 0.70
C ASP A 44 -10.68 -13.63 1.11
N ASP A 45 -10.23 -14.72 0.48
CA ASP A 45 -8.95 -15.37 0.81
C ASP A 45 -7.72 -14.49 0.55
N ALA A 46 -7.84 -13.43 -0.26
CA ALA A 46 -6.75 -12.59 -0.73
C ALA A 46 -6.98 -11.09 -0.50
N THR A 47 -8.08 -10.70 0.13
CA THR A 47 -8.44 -9.29 0.35
C THR A 47 -8.85 -9.01 1.80
N LEU A 48 -8.24 -8.00 2.42
CA LEU A 48 -8.68 -7.44 3.69
C LEU A 48 -9.45 -6.12 3.48
N GLY A 49 -10.50 -5.94 4.26
CA GLY A 49 -11.15 -4.65 4.51
C GLY A 49 -10.82 -4.18 5.92
N MET A 50 -10.60 -2.88 6.08
CA MET A 50 -10.47 -2.25 7.39
C MET A 50 -11.32 -0.99 7.42
N GLU A 51 -12.26 -0.91 8.35
CA GLU A 51 -12.89 0.34 8.75
C GLU A 51 -12.09 0.94 9.91
N VAL A 52 -11.83 2.24 9.85
CA VAL A 52 -11.18 3.01 10.92
C VAL A 52 -11.97 4.27 11.19
N LEU A 53 -12.14 4.61 12.46
CA LEU A 53 -12.74 5.88 12.86
C LEU A 53 -11.62 6.81 13.33
N ALA A 54 -11.19 7.73 12.46
CA ALA A 54 -10.15 8.70 12.77
C ALA A 54 -10.71 9.77 13.72
N ARG A 55 -10.31 9.69 14.98
CA ARG A 55 -10.60 10.63 16.07
C ARG A 55 -9.36 11.44 16.40
N GLU A 56 -9.58 12.67 16.87
CA GLU A 56 -8.52 13.53 17.34
C GLU A 56 -8.93 14.21 18.64
N HIS A 57 -7.98 14.40 19.56
CA HIS A 57 -8.23 14.92 20.91
C HIS A 57 -7.65 16.33 21.13
N TYR A 58 -7.07 16.93 20.09
CA TYR A 58 -6.37 18.21 20.16
C TYR A 58 -7.31 19.40 19.89
N HIS A 59 -8.28 19.24 18.98
CA HIS A 59 -9.31 20.23 18.66
C HIS A 59 -10.76 19.69 18.76
N SER A 60 -10.95 18.42 19.16
CA SER A 60 -12.26 17.80 19.38
C SER A 60 -12.34 17.07 20.73
N ASP A 61 -13.54 16.62 21.10
CA ASP A 61 -13.79 15.81 22.31
C ASP A 61 -13.42 14.32 22.13
N GLY A 62 -12.93 13.94 20.95
CA GLY A 62 -12.60 12.55 20.60
C GLY A 62 -13.83 11.64 20.49
N ALA A 63 -15.04 12.22 20.46
CA ALA A 63 -16.29 11.47 20.33
C ALA A 63 -16.76 11.38 18.87
N CYS A 64 -16.39 12.35 18.04
CA CYS A 64 -16.65 12.36 16.60
C CYS A 64 -15.35 12.27 15.78
N GLY A 65 -15.48 11.90 14.50
CA GLY A 65 -14.33 11.66 13.64
C GLY A 65 -14.75 11.39 12.21
N VAL A 66 -13.75 11.14 11.36
CA VAL A 66 -13.96 10.76 9.96
C VAL A 66 -13.86 9.25 9.84
N ILE A 67 -14.82 8.62 9.17
CA ILE A 67 -14.74 7.20 8.87
C ILE A 67 -13.82 7.02 7.66
N GLY A 68 -12.83 6.15 7.82
CA GLY A 68 -11.92 5.73 6.78
C GLY A 68 -12.13 4.25 6.45
N HIS A 69 -11.86 3.88 5.21
CA HIS A 69 -11.82 2.50 4.78
C HIS A 69 -10.51 2.22 4.05
N ALA A 70 -9.82 1.16 4.45
CA ALA A 70 -8.70 0.57 3.72
C ALA A 70 -9.15 -0.73 3.05
N ARG A 71 -8.72 -0.94 1.80
CA ARG A 71 -8.84 -2.22 1.12
C ARG A 71 -7.46 -2.67 0.67
N LEU A 72 -7.05 -3.84 1.11
CA LEU A 72 -5.75 -4.43 0.81
C LEU A 72 -5.96 -5.73 0.01
N ALA A 73 -5.42 -5.79 -1.21
CA ALA A 73 -5.32 -7.02 -1.98
C ALA A 73 -3.92 -7.62 -1.91
N VAL A 74 -3.83 -8.94 -1.80
CA VAL A 74 -2.59 -9.73 -1.73
C VAL A 74 -2.55 -10.69 -2.92
N LEU A 75 -1.70 -10.37 -3.88
CA LEU A 75 -1.52 -11.15 -5.11
C LEU A 75 -0.24 -11.97 -5.01
N ALA A 76 -0.35 -13.29 -5.10
CA ALA A 76 0.82 -14.18 -5.11
C ALA A 76 1.14 -14.68 -6.52
N GLU A 77 2.43 -14.73 -6.82
CA GLU A 77 2.98 -15.49 -7.94
C GLU A 77 3.57 -16.78 -7.39
N GLY A 78 3.03 -17.92 -7.83
CA GLY A 78 3.31 -19.22 -7.23
C GLY A 78 2.75 -19.38 -5.81
N GLY A 79 2.77 -20.61 -5.31
CA GLY A 79 2.31 -20.91 -3.95
C GLY A 79 0.80 -20.74 -3.76
N ALA A 80 0.39 -20.31 -2.57
CA ALA A 80 -1.01 -20.12 -2.20
C ALA A 80 -1.18 -18.93 -1.23
N VAL A 81 -2.37 -18.34 -1.26
CA VAL A 81 -2.82 -17.28 -0.35
C VAL A 81 -4.11 -17.74 0.33
N ARG A 82 -4.27 -17.44 1.61
CA ARG A 82 -5.50 -17.73 2.37
C ARG A 82 -5.71 -16.72 3.49
N ALA A 83 -6.97 -16.51 3.86
CA ALA A 83 -7.30 -15.78 5.07
C ALA A 83 -6.93 -16.59 6.33
N LEU A 84 -6.50 -15.90 7.39
CA LEU A 84 -6.29 -16.45 8.72
C LEU A 84 -6.65 -15.39 9.78
N GLY A 85 -7.91 -15.40 10.22
CA GLY A 85 -8.46 -14.37 11.09
C GLY A 85 -8.46 -13.00 10.38
N ALA A 86 -8.05 -11.95 11.09
CA ALA A 86 -7.91 -10.59 10.55
C ALA A 86 -6.59 -10.38 9.76
N GLY A 87 -6.16 -11.37 8.99
CA GLY A 87 -4.91 -11.31 8.24
C GLY A 87 -4.89 -12.29 7.08
N ILE A 88 -3.95 -12.08 6.16
CA ILE A 88 -3.72 -12.95 5.02
C ILE A 88 -2.34 -13.60 5.14
N VAL A 89 -2.27 -14.89 4.83
CA VAL A 89 -1.02 -15.65 4.80
C VAL A 89 -0.74 -16.09 3.38
N ALA A 90 0.46 -15.77 2.89
CA ALA A 90 1.01 -16.25 1.63
C ALA A 90 2.12 -17.26 1.91
N GLU A 91 2.07 -18.43 1.28
CA GLU A 91 2.98 -19.55 1.53
C GLU A 91 3.56 -20.10 0.23
N ARG A 92 4.87 -20.37 0.23
CA ARG A 92 5.61 -20.96 -0.90
C ARG A 92 5.48 -20.17 -2.20
N CYS A 93 5.52 -18.85 -2.12
CA CYS A 93 5.44 -17.95 -3.27
C CYS A 93 6.83 -17.64 -3.86
N ASP A 94 6.84 -17.20 -5.10
CA ASP A 94 8.01 -16.63 -5.79
C ASP A 94 8.04 -15.11 -5.59
N ALA A 95 6.86 -14.49 -5.66
CA ALA A 95 6.64 -13.09 -5.38
C ALA A 95 5.26 -12.85 -4.75
N VAL A 96 5.14 -11.75 -4.01
CA VAL A 96 3.87 -11.25 -3.48
C VAL A 96 3.78 -9.77 -3.78
N THR A 97 2.65 -9.34 -4.34
CA THR A 97 2.31 -7.94 -4.55
C THR A 97 1.17 -7.56 -3.61
N LEU A 98 1.37 -6.48 -2.85
CA LEU A 98 0.38 -5.87 -1.97
C LEU A 98 -0.12 -4.59 -2.62
N LEU A 99 -1.43 -4.46 -2.77
CA LEU A 99 -2.09 -3.26 -3.27
C LEU A 99 -3.03 -2.73 -2.21
N LEU A 100 -2.84 -1.48 -1.78
CA LEU A 100 -3.63 -0.84 -0.73
C LEU A 100 -4.26 0.44 -1.26
N ALA A 101 -5.57 0.56 -1.10
CA ALA A 101 -6.32 1.79 -1.31
C ALA A 101 -6.92 2.23 0.02
N PHE A 102 -6.90 3.53 0.28
CA PHE A 102 -7.56 4.15 1.42
C PHE A 102 -8.47 5.28 0.94
N GLU A 103 -9.60 5.47 1.60
CA GLU A 103 -10.52 6.58 1.37
C GLU A 103 -11.21 6.94 2.68
N SER A 104 -11.71 8.18 2.78
CA SER A 104 -12.46 8.64 3.94
C SER A 104 -13.79 9.29 3.56
N THR A 105 -14.68 9.44 4.53
CA THR A 105 -15.95 10.14 4.34
C THR A 105 -15.81 11.66 4.31
N PHE A 106 -14.60 12.22 4.42
CA PHE A 106 -14.36 13.66 4.56
C PHE A 106 -14.97 14.46 3.39
N ASP A 107 -14.76 14.00 2.15
CA ASP A 107 -15.29 14.65 0.95
C ASP A 107 -16.67 14.11 0.51
N GLY A 108 -17.39 13.43 1.41
CA GLY A 108 -18.71 12.84 1.13
C GLY A 108 -18.67 11.61 0.22
N ALA A 109 -17.49 11.01 0.01
CA ALA A 109 -17.34 9.77 -0.73
C ALA A 109 -17.92 8.57 0.03
N ASP A 110 -18.27 7.50 -0.71
CA ASP A 110 -18.41 6.15 -0.17
C ASP A 110 -17.02 5.48 -0.15
N PRO A 111 -16.37 5.36 1.03
CA PRO A 111 -14.99 4.89 1.11
C PRO A 111 -14.84 3.43 0.67
N VAL A 112 -15.85 2.60 0.96
CA VAL A 112 -15.83 1.17 0.62
C VAL A 112 -15.90 1.00 -0.89
N ALA A 113 -16.82 1.69 -1.56
CA ALA A 113 -16.96 1.64 -3.01
C ALA A 113 -15.73 2.21 -3.73
N ALA A 114 -15.20 3.34 -3.26
CA ALA A 114 -14.01 3.97 -3.84
C ALA A 114 -12.77 3.07 -3.75
N CYS A 115 -12.50 2.51 -2.56
CA CYS A 115 -11.38 1.58 -2.37
C CYS A 115 -11.53 0.31 -3.21
N ARG A 116 -12.74 -0.25 -3.31
CA ARG A 116 -13.02 -1.40 -4.18
C ARG A 116 -12.65 -1.10 -5.62
N ALA A 117 -13.18 -0.01 -6.18
CA ALA A 117 -12.93 0.36 -7.56
C ALA A 117 -11.44 0.57 -7.87
N ARG A 118 -10.69 1.21 -6.97
CA ARG A 118 -9.24 1.42 -7.11
C ARG A 118 -8.46 0.11 -7.09
N ILE A 119 -8.76 -0.77 -6.14
CA ILE A 119 -8.10 -2.08 -6.03
C ILE A 119 -8.42 -2.94 -7.25
N ASP A 120 -9.68 -3.03 -7.67
CA ASP A 120 -10.09 -3.85 -8.82
C ASP A 120 -9.37 -3.38 -10.11
N ALA A 121 -9.29 -2.06 -10.32
CA ALA A 121 -8.56 -1.48 -11.44
C ALA A 121 -7.05 -1.75 -11.37
N ALA A 122 -6.45 -1.61 -10.19
CA ALA A 122 -5.02 -1.85 -9.97
C ALA A 122 -4.64 -3.33 -10.18
N VAL A 123 -5.47 -4.26 -9.70
CA VAL A 123 -5.32 -5.70 -9.93
C VAL A 123 -5.38 -6.02 -11.43
N ALA A 124 -6.37 -5.47 -12.14
CA ALA A 124 -6.53 -5.70 -13.57
C ALA A 124 -5.36 -5.13 -14.39
N GLN A 125 -4.76 -4.03 -13.95
CA GLN A 125 -3.63 -3.37 -14.62
C GLN A 125 -2.30 -4.10 -14.39
N GLY A 126 -2.09 -4.67 -13.19
CA GLY A 126 -0.87 -5.38 -12.82
C GLY A 126 0.29 -4.47 -12.41
N TYR A 127 1.24 -5.05 -11.67
CA TYR A 127 2.31 -4.32 -10.98
C TYR A 127 3.21 -3.50 -11.92
N ASP A 128 3.68 -4.10 -13.01
CA ASP A 128 4.67 -3.44 -13.88
C ASP A 128 4.09 -2.21 -14.57
N ALA A 129 2.81 -2.25 -14.93
CA ALA A 129 2.09 -1.11 -15.51
C ALA A 129 1.83 -0.01 -14.48
N LEU A 130 1.42 -0.37 -13.25
CA LEU A 130 1.30 0.58 -12.13
C LEU A 130 2.63 1.30 -11.88
N LYS A 131 3.73 0.56 -11.83
CA LYS A 131 5.07 1.11 -11.64
C LYS A 131 5.48 2.06 -12.77
N ALA A 132 5.28 1.66 -14.02
CA ALA A 132 5.63 2.49 -15.17
C ALA A 132 4.86 3.83 -15.16
N ARG A 133 3.56 3.79 -14.86
CA ARG A 133 2.70 4.99 -14.75
C ARG A 133 3.11 5.89 -13.60
N HIS A 134 3.38 5.32 -12.42
CA HIS A 134 3.90 6.06 -11.27
C HIS A 134 5.21 6.78 -11.60
N ILE A 135 6.17 6.08 -12.23
CA ILE A 135 7.46 6.66 -12.60
C ILE A 135 7.26 7.82 -13.59
N ALA A 136 6.39 7.65 -14.60
CA ALA A 136 6.12 8.70 -15.58
C ALA A 136 5.48 9.95 -14.94
N ASP A 137 4.48 9.75 -14.08
CA ASP A 137 3.79 10.81 -13.34
C ASP A 137 4.75 11.58 -12.44
N HIS A 138 5.55 10.86 -11.63
CA HIS A 138 6.55 11.46 -10.75
C HIS A 138 7.63 12.21 -11.55
N GLN A 139 8.18 11.60 -12.60
CA GLN A 139 9.26 12.21 -13.39
C GLN A 139 8.80 13.47 -14.14
N ALA A 140 7.53 13.56 -14.55
CA ALA A 140 6.98 14.75 -15.19
C ALA A 140 7.01 16.00 -14.29
N LEU A 141 7.04 15.80 -12.95
CA LEU A 141 7.21 16.86 -11.97
C LEU A 141 8.66 16.99 -11.52
N PHE A 142 9.27 15.89 -11.07
CA PHE A 142 10.58 15.91 -10.42
C PHE A 142 11.72 16.33 -11.34
N ARG A 143 11.63 16.01 -12.64
CA ARG A 143 12.69 16.34 -13.62
C ARG A 143 12.57 17.75 -14.21
N ARG A 144 11.65 18.60 -13.73
CA ARG A 144 11.49 19.97 -14.21
C ARG A 144 12.66 20.88 -13.84
N VAL A 145 13.38 20.53 -12.78
CA VAL A 145 14.52 21.30 -12.28
C VAL A 145 15.71 20.35 -12.08
N GLY A 146 16.87 20.77 -12.55
CA GLY A 146 18.15 20.12 -12.28
C GLY A 146 19.05 21.08 -11.52
N LEU A 147 19.77 20.56 -10.53
CA LEU A 147 20.80 21.28 -9.79
C LEU A 147 22.06 20.42 -9.77
N ASP A 148 23.16 20.97 -10.27
CA ASP A 148 24.48 20.34 -10.25
C ASP A 148 25.42 21.23 -9.43
N LEU A 149 25.94 20.67 -8.33
CA LEU A 149 26.88 21.31 -7.41
C LEU A 149 28.27 20.65 -7.44
N GLY A 150 28.51 19.73 -8.40
CA GLY A 150 29.70 18.89 -8.43
C GLY A 150 29.63 17.68 -7.48
N PRO A 151 30.70 16.86 -7.44
CA PRO A 151 30.72 15.62 -6.67
C PRO A 151 30.80 15.88 -5.15
N SER A 152 30.08 15.06 -4.38
CA SER A 152 30.20 15.02 -2.92
C SER A 152 31.30 14.03 -2.50
N PRO A 153 32.21 14.40 -1.58
CA PRO A 153 33.21 13.46 -1.04
C PRO A 153 32.59 12.35 -0.17
N HIS A 154 31.31 12.50 0.21
CA HIS A 154 30.57 11.55 1.06
C HIS A 154 29.42 10.87 0.30
N ALA A 155 29.53 10.73 -1.04
CA ALA A 155 28.45 10.19 -1.88
C ALA A 155 28.04 8.75 -1.51
N ASP A 156 28.99 7.96 -1.02
CA ASP A 156 28.78 6.55 -0.65
C ASP A 156 28.42 6.36 0.83
N GLU A 157 28.40 7.42 1.63
CA GLU A 157 28.01 7.33 3.03
C GLU A 157 26.47 7.27 3.17
N PRO A 158 25.95 6.52 4.16
CA PRO A 158 24.52 6.53 4.42
C PRO A 158 24.08 7.92 4.89
N LEU A 159 22.83 8.29 4.66
CA LEU A 159 22.33 9.65 4.88
C LEU A 159 22.53 10.15 6.32
N ASP A 160 22.55 9.26 7.32
CA ASP A 160 22.81 9.59 8.73
C ASP A 160 24.28 9.95 9.03
N ARG A 161 25.18 9.81 8.06
CA ARG A 161 26.62 10.08 8.16
C ARG A 161 27.13 11.12 7.16
N ARG A 162 26.30 11.53 6.19
CA ARG A 162 26.64 12.49 5.13
C ARG A 162 26.71 13.95 5.58
#